data_AF-A0A2U3C9M0-F1
#
_entry.id   AF-A0A2U3C9M0-F1
#
_cell.length_a   1.000
_cell.length_b   1.000
_cell.length_c   1.000
_cell.angle_alpha   90.00
_cell.angle_beta   90.00
_cell.angle_gamma   90.00
#
_symmetry.space_group_name_H-M   'P 1'
#
loop_
_entity.id
_entity.type
_entity.pdbx_description
1 polymer ?
#
loop_
_entity_poly.entity_id
_entity_poly.type
_entity_poly.pdbx_seq_one_letter_code
_entity_poly.pdbx_strand_id
1 'polypeptide(L)'
;MRLLLLLGAGAHQPQPPLPVVGLDRSHRHGAKAHPEAYAVDNADGATQTLHLTNAGSAACVFTVGVNAAQGASGGTVRTVTVAAGGATTLTLNSSAGRYDYTVTADVGDGFARRFAGRRY
;
A
#
# COMPACT_ATOMS: atom_id res chain seq x y z
N MET A 1 -9.60 -29.20 -84.56
CA MET A 1 -9.85 -27.74 -84.47
C MET A 1 -10.66 -27.51 -83.18
N ARG A 2 -10.09 -26.74 -82.23
CA ARG A 2 -10.65 -26.24 -80.93
C ARG A 2 -11.00 -27.34 -79.88
N LEU A 3 -10.28 -27.56 -78.78
CA LEU A 3 -9.85 -26.68 -77.66
C LEU A 3 -11.04 -26.09 -76.88
N LEU A 4 -11.35 -26.64 -75.69
CA LEU A 4 -11.27 -25.90 -74.42
C LEU A 4 -11.41 -26.83 -73.20
N LEU A 5 -10.35 -26.84 -72.39
CA LEU A 5 -10.22 -27.40 -71.05
C LEU A 5 -10.77 -26.35 -70.07
N LEU A 6 -11.77 -26.66 -69.24
CA LEU A 6 -12.20 -25.76 -68.16
C LEU A 6 -11.75 -26.35 -66.82
N LEU A 7 -10.56 -25.94 -66.36
CA LEU A 7 -10.14 -26.09 -64.97
C LEU A 7 -11.08 -25.26 -64.09
N GLY A 8 -11.82 -25.93 -63.20
CA GLY A 8 -12.44 -25.27 -62.06
C GLY A 8 -11.35 -24.85 -61.08
N ALA A 9 -10.97 -23.58 -61.11
CA ALA A 9 -10.12 -22.96 -60.09
C ALA A 9 -10.94 -22.81 -58.81
N GLY A 10 -10.76 -23.75 -57.87
CA GLY A 10 -11.24 -23.59 -56.50
C GLY A 10 -10.54 -22.40 -55.85
N ALA A 11 -11.26 -21.30 -55.68
CA ALA A 11 -10.77 -20.11 -55.01
C ALA A 11 -10.42 -20.46 -53.55
N HIS A 12 -9.14 -20.45 -53.21
CA HIS A 12 -8.68 -20.46 -51.83
C HIS A 12 -9.05 -19.11 -51.21
N GLN A 13 -10.16 -19.06 -50.46
CA GLN A 13 -10.47 -17.88 -49.65
C GLN A 13 -9.39 -17.76 -48.55
N PRO A 14 -8.66 -16.64 -48.46
CA PRO A 14 -7.76 -16.42 -47.34
C PRO A 14 -8.58 -16.29 -46.06
N GLN A 15 -8.31 -17.14 -45.07
CA GLN A 15 -8.91 -17.04 -43.74
C GLN A 15 -8.50 -15.69 -43.11
N PRO A 16 -9.42 -14.95 -42.48
CA PRO A 16 -9.04 -13.75 -41.72
C PRO A 16 -8.15 -14.15 -40.52
N PRO A 17 -7.16 -13.34 -40.14
CA PRO A 17 -6.31 -13.65 -39.00
C PRO A 17 -7.14 -13.75 -37.73
N LEU A 18 -6.93 -14.82 -36.97
CA LEU A 18 -7.51 -14.97 -35.63
C LEU A 18 -7.07 -13.77 -34.77
N PRO A 19 -7.95 -13.25 -33.89
CA PRO A 19 -7.51 -12.25 -32.93
C PRO A 19 -6.39 -12.88 -32.07
N VAL A 20 -5.20 -12.30 -32.13
CA VAL A 20 -4.18 -12.55 -31.12
C VAL A 20 -4.77 -12.01 -29.82
N VAL A 21 -5.30 -12.91 -28.99
CA VAL A 21 -5.58 -12.60 -27.59
C VAL A 21 -4.22 -12.28 -27.00
N GLY A 22 -3.85 -11.01 -27.03
CA GLY A 22 -2.71 -10.50 -26.30
C GLY A 22 -2.90 -11.01 -24.89
N LEU A 23 -1.90 -11.74 -24.37
CA LEU A 23 -1.85 -12.03 -22.96
C LEU A 23 -1.68 -10.65 -22.29
N ASP A 24 -2.79 -9.97 -22.07
CA ASP A 24 -2.89 -8.86 -21.17
C ASP A 24 -2.63 -9.49 -19.80
N ARG A 25 -1.35 -9.65 -19.49
CA ARG A 25 -0.90 -9.69 -18.10
C ARG A 25 -0.89 -8.26 -17.59
N SER A 26 -1.94 -7.49 -17.86
CA SER A 26 -2.33 -6.41 -17.00
C SER A 26 -3.10 -7.08 -15.87
N HIS A 27 -2.34 -7.66 -14.94
CA HIS A 27 -2.81 -7.60 -13.57
C HIS A 27 -2.94 -6.11 -13.27
N ARG A 28 -4.10 -5.53 -13.58
CA ARG A 28 -4.57 -4.31 -12.97
C ARG A 28 -4.80 -4.68 -11.51
N HIS A 29 -3.70 -4.85 -10.76
CA HIS A 29 -3.70 -4.63 -9.34
C HIS A 29 -4.14 -3.17 -9.22
N GLY A 30 -5.45 -2.95 -9.03
CA GLY A 30 -5.98 -1.61 -8.82
C GLY A 30 -5.11 -0.93 -7.78
N ALA A 31 -4.76 0.34 -8.00
CA ALA A 31 -3.75 1.02 -7.20
C ALA A 31 -3.96 0.74 -5.70
N LYS A 32 -2.96 0.13 -5.05
CA LYS A 32 -3.00 -0.23 -3.63
C LYS A 32 -1.96 0.57 -2.87
N ALA A 33 -2.29 0.99 -1.67
CA ALA A 33 -1.30 1.42 -0.71
C ALA A 33 -0.59 0.20 -0.11
N HIS A 34 0.64 0.40 0.36
CA HIS A 34 1.43 -0.59 1.09
C HIS A 34 1.99 0.09 2.35
N PRO A 35 1.14 0.25 3.38
CA PRO A 35 1.52 0.96 4.59
C PRO A 35 2.51 0.15 5.42
N GLU A 36 3.51 0.83 5.96
CA GLU A 36 4.37 0.31 7.01
C GLU A 36 4.64 1.40 8.06
N ALA A 37 4.84 0.95 9.31
CA ALA A 37 5.11 1.83 10.44
C ALA A 37 6.15 1.22 11.38
N TYR A 38 7.09 2.04 11.83
CA TYR A 38 8.07 1.66 12.85
C TYR A 38 8.46 2.88 13.69
N ALA A 39 8.91 2.65 14.93
CA ALA A 39 9.31 3.70 15.85
C ALA A 39 10.78 3.55 16.23
N VAL A 40 11.49 4.67 16.29
CA VAL A 40 12.87 4.75 16.78
C VAL A 40 12.90 5.61 18.02
N ASP A 41 13.59 5.11 19.02
CA ASP A 41 13.79 5.75 20.30
C ASP A 41 14.74 6.95 20.16
N ASN A 42 14.29 8.16 20.54
CA ASN A 42 15.15 9.36 20.52
C ASN A 42 16.09 9.38 21.74
N ALA A 43 17.24 10.06 21.61
CA ALA A 43 18.25 10.13 22.67
C ALA A 43 17.82 10.97 23.90
N ASP A 44 16.68 11.66 23.83
CA ASP A 44 16.14 12.49 24.91
C ASP A 44 15.52 11.68 26.07
N GLY A 45 15.36 10.36 25.91
CA GLY A 45 14.74 9.47 26.89
C GLY A 45 13.22 9.66 27.07
N ALA A 46 12.59 10.55 26.29
CA ALA A 46 11.21 10.96 26.47
C ALA A 46 10.34 10.72 25.23
N THR A 47 10.93 10.69 24.04
CA THR A 47 10.18 10.62 22.78
C THR A 47 10.65 9.51 21.85
N GLN A 48 9.76 9.12 20.94
CA GLN A 48 10.11 8.32 19.77
C GLN A 48 9.80 9.07 18.48
N THR A 49 10.59 8.80 17.46
CA THR A 49 10.27 9.15 16.08
C THR A 49 9.51 7.99 15.45
N LEU A 50 8.22 8.18 15.20
CA LEU A 50 7.39 7.27 14.41
C LEU A 50 7.58 7.56 12.94
N HIS A 51 8.01 6.57 12.19
CA HIS A 51 8.10 6.58 10.74
C HIS A 51 6.86 5.93 10.15
N LEU A 52 6.23 6.61 9.21
CA LEU A 52 5.09 6.13 8.43
C LEU A 52 5.50 6.14 6.96
N THR A 53 5.35 4.99 6.29
CA THR A 53 5.74 4.84 4.89
C THR A 53 4.62 4.17 4.11
N ASN A 54 4.51 4.53 2.83
CA ASN A 54 3.58 3.91 1.91
C ASN A 54 4.32 3.57 0.62
N ALA A 55 4.77 2.33 0.48
CA ALA A 55 5.45 1.86 -0.74
C ALA A 55 4.49 1.57 -1.91
N GLY A 56 3.19 1.81 -1.71
CA GLY A 56 2.14 1.53 -2.68
C GLY A 56 1.96 2.61 -3.72
N SER A 57 1.09 2.31 -4.68
CA SER A 57 0.74 3.17 -5.81
C SER A 57 -0.54 3.98 -5.60
N ALA A 58 -1.20 3.86 -4.44
CA ALA A 58 -2.28 4.73 -3.99
C ALA A 58 -1.90 5.37 -2.64
N ALA A 59 -2.40 6.57 -2.36
CA ALA A 59 -2.23 7.19 -1.05
C ALA A 59 -3.01 6.42 0.04
N CYS A 60 -2.59 6.54 1.29
CA CYS A 60 -3.32 6.05 2.45
C CYS A 60 -3.31 7.06 3.59
N VAL A 61 -4.24 6.91 4.50
CA VAL A 61 -4.40 7.69 5.71
C VAL A 61 -4.08 6.82 6.91
N PHE A 62 -3.03 7.17 7.64
CA PHE A 62 -2.71 6.57 8.92
C PHE A 62 -3.50 7.24 10.04
N THR A 63 -4.02 6.45 10.98
CA THR A 63 -4.53 6.93 12.27
C THR A 63 -3.59 6.47 13.37
N VAL A 64 -3.00 7.42 14.08
CA VAL A 64 -2.19 7.19 15.28
C VAL A 64 -3.10 7.36 16.50
N GLY A 65 -3.68 6.25 16.92
CA GLY A 65 -4.48 6.11 18.12
C GLY A 65 -3.64 6.10 19.39
N VAL A 66 -4.25 6.57 20.46
CA VAL A 66 -3.63 6.71 21.77
C VAL A 66 -4.32 5.76 22.74
N ASN A 67 -3.57 4.86 23.34
CA ASN A 67 -4.08 3.98 24.38
C ASN A 67 -3.67 4.53 25.75
N ALA A 68 -4.63 4.69 26.66
CA ALA A 68 -4.37 5.24 27.99
C ALA A 68 -4.06 4.16 29.05
N ALA A 69 -3.73 2.94 28.62
CA ALA A 69 -3.47 1.84 29.54
C ALA A 69 -2.35 2.22 30.52
N GLN A 70 -2.62 2.06 31.82
CA GLN A 70 -1.63 2.32 32.88
C GLN A 70 -0.97 3.72 32.81
N GLY A 71 -1.70 4.73 32.31
CA GLY A 71 -1.20 6.11 32.20
C GLY A 71 -0.16 6.31 31.08
N ALA A 72 -0.04 5.37 30.14
CA ALA A 72 1.00 5.36 29.11
C ALA A 72 0.81 6.38 27.97
N SER A 73 -0.09 7.36 28.10
CA SER A 73 -0.29 8.37 27.05
C SER A 73 0.15 9.76 27.49
N GLY A 74 1.02 10.39 26.69
CA GLY A 74 1.28 11.83 26.70
C GLY A 74 0.84 12.55 25.42
N GLY A 75 -0.06 11.95 24.62
CA GLY A 75 -0.38 12.47 23.28
C GLY A 75 -1.87 12.47 22.94
N THR A 76 -2.19 13.03 21.76
CA THR A 76 -3.52 13.05 21.15
C THR A 76 -3.57 12.18 19.91
N VAL A 77 -4.78 11.72 19.55
CA VAL A 77 -5.03 10.99 18.31
C VAL A 77 -4.70 11.89 17.12
N ARG A 78 -4.00 11.33 16.13
CA ARG A 78 -3.57 12.06 14.93
C ARG A 78 -3.88 11.26 13.67
N THR A 79 -4.25 11.96 12.61
CA THR A 79 -4.48 11.37 11.30
C THR A 79 -3.53 12.00 10.29
N VAL A 80 -2.87 11.17 9.47
CA VAL A 80 -1.84 11.63 8.53
C VAL A 80 -1.97 10.93 7.20
N THR A 81 -2.10 11.71 6.13
CA THR A 81 -2.09 11.20 4.76
C THR A 81 -0.65 11.02 4.28
N VAL A 82 -0.35 9.86 3.74
CA VAL A 82 0.93 9.55 3.09
C VAL A 82 0.65 9.20 1.63
N ALA A 83 1.23 9.99 0.73
CA ALA A 83 1.10 9.80 -0.71
C ALA A 83 1.66 8.43 -1.16
N ALA A 84 1.30 8.01 -2.37
CA ALA A 84 1.91 6.85 -3.02
C ALA A 84 3.44 7.02 -3.10
N GLY A 85 4.19 6.00 -2.70
CA GLY A 85 5.65 6.04 -2.58
C GLY A 85 6.18 7.00 -1.49
N GLY A 86 5.31 7.54 -0.65
CA GLY A 86 5.64 8.60 0.31
C GLY A 86 6.10 8.09 1.67
N ALA A 87 6.68 9.02 2.44
CA ALA A 87 7.05 8.81 3.84
C ALA A 87 6.84 10.09 4.66
N THR A 88 6.60 9.93 5.96
CA THR A 88 6.54 11.04 6.91
C THR A 88 6.91 10.56 8.32
N THR A 89 7.21 11.49 9.21
CA THR A 89 7.58 11.20 10.60
C THR A 89 6.75 12.01 11.59
N LEU A 90 6.46 11.41 12.74
CA LEU A 90 5.79 12.06 13.87
C LEU A 90 6.55 11.81 15.17
N THR A 91 6.47 12.75 16.10
CA THR A 91 6.95 12.53 17.46
C THR A 91 5.87 11.88 18.32
N LEU A 92 6.20 10.75 18.95
CA LEU A 92 5.41 10.10 19.99
C LEU A 92 5.98 10.49 21.36
N ASN A 93 5.10 10.85 22.29
CA ASN A 93 5.48 11.30 23.63
C ASN A 93 5.32 10.16 24.62
N SER A 94 6.28 10.00 25.52
CA SER A 94 6.09 9.16 26.69
C SER A 94 5.50 9.98 27.84
N SER A 95 4.65 9.36 28.66
CA SER A 95 4.17 9.90 29.93
C SER A 95 4.73 9.07 31.07
N ALA A 96 5.46 9.69 32.00
CA ALA A 96 6.18 9.00 33.08
C ALA A 96 7.02 7.79 32.59
N GLY A 97 7.69 7.96 31.44
CA GLY A 97 8.49 6.93 30.79
C GLY A 97 7.69 5.83 30.10
N ARG A 98 6.36 5.90 30.03
CA ARG A 98 5.49 4.89 29.41
C ARG A 98 4.89 5.43 28.11
N TYR A 99 4.70 4.56 27.13
CA TYR A 99 4.05 4.88 25.87
C TYR A 99 3.15 3.71 25.42
N ASP A 100 2.01 4.03 24.80
CA ASP A 100 1.11 3.04 24.20
C ASP A 100 0.29 3.67 23.07
N TYR A 101 0.68 3.34 21.84
CA TYR A 101 0.09 3.86 20.60
C TYR A 101 -0.32 2.72 19.69
N THR A 102 -1.45 2.89 19.01
CA THR A 102 -1.88 2.00 17.92
C THR A 102 -1.91 2.78 16.63
N VAL A 103 -1.19 2.33 15.61
CA VAL A 103 -1.23 2.90 14.27
C VAL A 103 -2.07 1.98 13.38
N THR A 104 -3.10 2.53 12.75
CA THR A 104 -3.90 1.84 11.72
C THR A 104 -3.82 2.60 10.39
N ALA A 105 -4.25 1.97 9.29
CA ALA A 105 -4.35 2.60 7.98
C ALA A 105 -5.65 2.21 7.27
N ASP A 106 -6.18 3.09 6.43
CA ASP A 106 -7.45 2.95 5.70
C ASP A 106 -7.35 2.10 4.41
N VAL A 107 -6.54 1.04 4.44
CA VAL A 107 -6.19 0.25 3.24
C VAL A 107 -7.06 -1.01 3.05
N GLY A 108 -8.02 -1.23 3.94
CA GLY A 108 -9.04 -2.29 3.85
C GLY A 108 -8.55 -3.71 4.17
N ASP A 109 -7.24 -3.90 4.36
CA ASP A 109 -6.63 -5.19 4.70
C ASP A 109 -6.41 -5.39 6.22
N GLY A 110 -6.81 -4.42 7.04
CA GLY A 110 -6.70 -4.48 8.49
C GLY A 110 -5.33 -4.11 9.05
N PHE A 111 -4.50 -3.35 8.31
CA PHE A 111 -3.23 -2.83 8.82
C PHE A 111 -3.34 -2.24 10.23
N ALA A 112 -2.57 -2.80 11.16
CA ALA A 112 -2.44 -2.32 12.52
C ALA A 112 -1.04 -2.64 13.10
N ARG A 113 -0.42 -1.66 13.77
CA ARG A 113 0.81 -1.82 14.55
C ARG A 113 0.63 -1.19 15.92
N ARG A 114 1.02 -1.88 16.99
CA ARG A 114 1.01 -1.33 18.35
C ARG A 114 2.43 -1.10 18.83
N PHE A 115 2.70 0.12 19.30
CA PHE A 115 3.95 0.53 19.92
C PHE A 115 3.65 0.80 21.39
N ALA A 116 3.99 -0.16 22.25
CA ALA A 116 3.76 -0.06 23.68
C ALA A 116 5.00 -0.49 24.45
N GLY A 117 5.34 0.27 25.49
CA GLY A 117 6.52 -0.03 26.28
C GLY A 117 6.80 0.98 27.37
N ARG A 118 7.96 0.82 27.98
CA ARG A 118 8.49 1.70 29.01
C ARG A 118 9.96 1.97 28.74
N ARG A 119 10.39 3.20 29.00
CA ARG A 119 11.78 3.65 28.98
C ARG A 119 12.22 4.00 30.39
N TYR A 120 13.50 3.77 30.64
CA TYR A 120 14.19 3.98 31.91
C TYR A 120 15.33 4.96 31.69
#